data_AF-A0A967BRC4-F1
#
_entry.id   AF-A0A967BRC4-F1
#
_cell.length_a   1.000
_cell.length_b   1.000
_cell.length_c   1.000
_cell.angle_alpha   90.00
_cell.angle_beta   90.00
_cell.angle_gamma   90.00
#
_symmetry.space_group_name_H-M   'P 1'
#
loop_
_entity.id
_entity.type
_entity.pdbx_description
1 polymer ?
#
loop_
_entity_poly.entity_id
_entity_poly.type
_entity_poly.pdbx_seq_one_letter_code
_entity_poly.pdbx_strand_id
1 'polypeptide(L)'
;ENVDKQQAETGQVATAMNEMTTTVQEVACNATQTAEAANKANTETDSGRQIVTKTIESITELASEVETAAITIQQLESDSENIDSVVDVIRGISEQTNLLALNAAIEAARAGEQGRGFAVVADEVRTLASRTQESTLEIQSMIESLQTGAARAVEVMEQGRNKAQGSVENAARAGESLNVITSTVATISDMNTQIASAAEEQTAVAEEINRNIANISLLGDQTSEGARQTAASSEEMAQLAVQLQGLVGQFKV
;
A
#
# COMPACT_ATOMS: atom_id res chain seq x y z
N GLU A 1 49.34 46.87 -12.97
CA GLU A 1 47.90 47.13 -12.74
C GLU A 1 46.99 46.22 -13.56
N ASN A 2 46.89 46.34 -14.90
CA ASN A 2 45.96 45.49 -15.66
C ASN A 2 46.28 43.99 -15.60
N VAL A 3 47.56 43.61 -15.65
CA VAL A 3 48.00 42.19 -15.57
C VAL A 3 47.77 41.61 -14.18
N ASP A 4 48.07 42.36 -13.12
CA ASP A 4 47.84 41.92 -11.73
C ASP A 4 46.35 41.68 -11.45
N LYS A 5 45.49 42.55 -12.00
CA LYS A 5 44.03 42.39 -11.91
C LYS A 5 43.54 41.16 -12.67
N GLN A 6 44.03 40.93 -13.89
CA GLN A 6 43.70 39.73 -14.67
C GLN A 6 44.13 38.45 -13.95
N GLN A 7 45.30 38.44 -13.31
CA GLN A 7 45.80 37.28 -12.56
C GLN A 7 44.93 36.99 -11.33
N ALA A 8 44.49 38.03 -10.61
CA ALA A 8 43.54 37.89 -9.51
C ALA A 8 42.18 37.33 -9.96
N GLU A 9 41.62 37.85 -11.07
CA GLU A 9 40.37 37.34 -11.64
C GLU A 9 40.51 35.88 -12.09
N THR A 10 41.62 35.52 -12.74
CA THR A 10 41.91 34.13 -13.16
C THR A 10 41.99 33.19 -11.95
N GLY A 11 42.62 33.63 -10.86
CA GLY A 11 42.66 32.87 -9.60
C GLY A 11 41.28 32.65 -8.98
N GLN A 12 40.40 33.66 -9.01
CA GLN A 12 39.03 33.50 -8.53
C GLN A 12 38.23 32.50 -9.35
N VAL A 13 38.36 32.53 -10.69
CA VAL A 13 37.70 31.54 -11.55
C VAL A 13 38.24 30.13 -11.27
N ALA A 14 39.55 29.96 -11.06
CA ALA A 14 40.14 28.67 -10.70
C ALA A 14 39.51 28.10 -9.41
N THR A 15 39.36 28.92 -8.37
CA THR A 15 38.70 28.51 -7.12
C THR A 15 37.25 28.13 -7.35
N ALA A 16 36.48 28.95 -8.07
CA ALA A 16 35.08 28.67 -8.38
C ALA A 16 34.92 27.37 -9.20
N MET A 17 35.85 27.07 -10.10
CA MET A 17 35.84 25.82 -10.85
C MET A 17 36.16 24.59 -9.99
N ASN A 18 37.04 24.73 -9.00
CA ASN A 18 37.33 23.66 -8.06
C ASN A 18 36.13 23.34 -7.15
N GLU A 19 35.45 24.40 -6.67
CA GLU A 19 34.17 24.27 -5.97
C GLU A 19 33.11 23.62 -6.87
N MET A 20 33.02 24.02 -8.14
CA MET A 20 32.11 23.42 -9.11
C MET A 20 32.36 21.92 -9.27
N THR A 21 33.62 21.48 -9.47
CA THR A 21 33.96 20.05 -9.55
C THR A 21 33.50 19.28 -8.31
N THR A 22 33.72 19.84 -7.13
CA THR A 22 33.29 19.22 -5.86
C THR A 22 31.77 19.08 -5.81
N THR A 23 31.03 20.13 -6.13
CA THR A 23 29.55 20.10 -6.12
C THR A 23 28.98 19.13 -7.16
N VAL A 24 29.59 19.01 -8.33
CA VAL A 24 29.16 18.07 -9.38
C VAL A 24 29.37 16.62 -8.95
N GLN A 25 30.49 16.32 -8.27
CA GLN A 25 30.73 15.00 -7.70
C GLN A 25 29.71 14.65 -6.60
N GLU A 26 29.32 15.62 -5.78
CA GLU A 26 28.23 15.43 -4.80
C GLU A 26 26.89 15.16 -5.49
N VAL A 27 26.57 15.86 -6.58
CA VAL A 27 25.35 15.62 -7.38
C VAL A 27 25.34 14.20 -7.94
N ALA A 28 26.46 13.71 -8.49
CA ALA A 28 26.57 12.33 -8.98
C ALA A 28 26.36 11.30 -7.85
N CYS A 29 26.94 11.54 -6.68
CA CYS A 29 26.77 10.70 -5.50
C CYS A 29 25.31 10.67 -5.04
N ASN A 30 24.67 11.83 -4.95
CA ASN A 30 23.26 11.96 -4.56
C ASN A 30 22.32 11.28 -5.56
N ALA A 31 22.60 11.38 -6.87
CA ALA A 31 21.84 10.68 -7.89
C ALA A 31 21.93 9.15 -7.71
N THR A 32 23.12 8.64 -7.42
CA THR A 32 23.35 7.21 -7.16
C THR A 32 22.58 6.74 -5.92
N GLN A 33 22.68 7.46 -4.80
CA GLN A 33 21.94 7.13 -3.57
C GLN A 33 20.43 7.18 -3.78
N THR A 34 19.94 8.14 -4.56
CA THR A 34 18.51 8.26 -4.88
C THR A 34 18.05 7.10 -5.77
N ALA A 35 18.89 6.61 -6.69
CA ALA A 35 18.60 5.43 -7.49
C ALA A 35 18.54 4.14 -6.64
N GLU A 36 19.43 3.99 -5.67
CA GLU A 36 19.37 2.89 -4.69
C GLU A 36 18.08 2.93 -3.86
N ALA A 37 17.70 4.12 -3.39
CA ALA A 37 16.44 4.33 -2.64
C ALA A 37 15.21 4.01 -3.51
N ALA A 38 15.21 4.43 -4.78
CA ALA A 38 14.18 4.09 -5.74
C ALA A 38 14.09 2.57 -5.97
N ASN A 39 15.21 1.89 -6.17
CA ASN A 39 15.24 0.42 -6.31
C ASN A 39 14.67 -0.29 -5.08
N LYS A 40 15.02 0.16 -3.87
CA LYS A 40 14.44 -0.36 -2.63
C LYS A 40 12.93 -0.13 -2.56
N ALA A 41 12.46 1.07 -2.89
CA ALA A 41 11.03 1.37 -2.95
C ALA A 41 10.29 0.48 -3.96
N ASN A 42 10.93 0.16 -5.10
CA ASN A 42 10.37 -0.74 -6.09
C ASN A 42 10.20 -2.16 -5.53
N THR A 43 11.22 -2.70 -4.83
CA THR A 43 11.13 -4.01 -4.18
C THR A 43 10.04 -4.05 -3.11
N GLU A 44 9.92 -3.02 -2.27
CA GLU A 44 8.88 -2.94 -1.25
C GLU A 44 7.48 -2.85 -1.87
N THR A 45 7.34 -2.11 -2.98
CA THR A 45 6.07 -2.00 -3.71
C THR A 45 5.69 -3.34 -4.35
N ASP A 46 6.65 -4.09 -4.88
CA ASP A 46 6.43 -5.43 -5.44
C ASP A 46 5.96 -6.41 -4.37
N SER A 47 6.62 -6.42 -3.20
CA SER A 47 6.21 -7.19 -2.03
C SER A 47 4.79 -6.80 -1.58
N GLY A 48 4.51 -5.50 -1.49
CA GLY A 48 3.18 -4.99 -1.18
C GLY A 48 2.11 -5.49 -2.17
N ARG A 49 2.43 -5.54 -3.47
CA ARG A 49 1.52 -6.05 -4.49
C ARG A 49 1.21 -7.54 -4.29
N GLN A 50 2.22 -8.34 -3.97
CA GLN A 50 2.03 -9.77 -3.65
C GLN A 50 1.13 -9.97 -2.43
N ILE A 51 1.30 -9.16 -1.39
CA ILE A 51 0.46 -9.18 -0.19
C ILE A 51 -0.98 -8.82 -0.54
N VAL A 52 -1.21 -7.79 -1.37
CA VAL A 52 -2.55 -7.40 -1.83
C VAL A 52 -3.20 -8.53 -2.62
N THR A 53 -2.50 -9.16 -3.56
CA THR A 53 -3.01 -10.31 -4.33
C THR A 53 -3.42 -11.45 -3.40
N LYS A 54 -2.56 -11.83 -2.46
CA LYS A 54 -2.87 -12.88 -1.47
C LYS A 54 -4.06 -12.52 -0.58
N THR A 55 -4.20 -11.24 -0.26
CA THR A 55 -5.34 -10.72 0.52
C THR A 55 -6.65 -10.87 -0.27
N ILE A 56 -6.64 -10.54 -1.56
CA ILE A 56 -7.80 -10.74 -2.45
C ILE A 56 -8.19 -12.21 -2.52
N GLU A 57 -7.22 -13.11 -2.70
CA GLU A 57 -7.44 -14.57 -2.70
C GLU A 57 -8.08 -15.03 -1.40
N SER A 58 -7.52 -14.63 -0.25
CA SER A 58 -8.01 -15.02 1.09
C SER A 58 -9.43 -14.51 1.35
N ILE A 59 -9.75 -13.28 0.93
CA ILE A 59 -11.10 -12.71 1.09
C ILE A 59 -12.09 -13.42 0.16
N THR A 60 -11.66 -13.81 -1.04
CA THR A 60 -12.50 -14.54 -2.00
C THR A 60 -12.83 -15.94 -1.46
N GLU A 61 -11.84 -16.63 -0.90
CA GLU A 61 -12.04 -17.91 -0.20
C GLU A 61 -13.00 -17.76 0.98
N LEU A 62 -12.79 -16.76 1.83
CA LEU A 62 -13.69 -16.44 2.94
C LEU A 62 -15.14 -16.19 2.47
N ALA A 63 -15.33 -15.46 1.37
CA ALA A 63 -16.66 -15.22 0.81
C ALA A 63 -17.33 -16.52 0.37
N SER A 64 -16.57 -17.47 -0.20
CA SER A 64 -17.05 -18.79 -0.59
C SER A 64 -17.40 -19.66 0.64
N GLU A 65 -16.62 -19.59 1.70
CA GLU A 65 -16.91 -20.29 2.96
C GLU A 65 -18.19 -19.76 3.62
N VAL A 66 -18.37 -18.43 3.64
CA VAL A 66 -19.59 -17.80 4.14
C VAL A 66 -20.81 -18.22 3.33
N GLU A 67 -20.70 -18.32 2.00
CA GLU A 67 -21.79 -18.81 1.15
C GLU A 67 -22.14 -20.27 1.48
N THR A 68 -21.13 -21.12 1.67
CA THR A 68 -21.33 -22.53 2.02
C THR A 68 -22.01 -22.67 3.40
N ALA A 69 -21.63 -21.82 4.35
CA ALA A 69 -22.27 -21.76 5.66
C ALA A 69 -23.73 -21.31 5.54
N ALA A 70 -24.03 -20.31 4.69
CA ALA A 70 -25.40 -19.83 4.46
C ALA A 70 -26.30 -20.94 3.89
N ILE A 71 -25.80 -21.72 2.93
CA ILE A 71 -26.52 -22.88 2.37
C ILE A 71 -26.80 -23.93 3.46
N THR A 72 -25.83 -24.19 4.34
CA THR A 72 -26.00 -25.17 5.43
C THR A 72 -27.07 -24.72 6.43
N ILE A 73 -27.12 -23.42 6.75
CA ILE A 73 -28.13 -22.87 7.65
C ILE A 73 -29.52 -22.84 6.99
N GLN A 74 -29.61 -22.55 5.68
CA GLN A 74 -30.88 -22.67 4.94
C GLN A 74 -31.40 -24.12 4.94
N GLN A 75 -30.51 -25.11 4.85
CA GLN A 75 -30.92 -26.50 5.00
C GLN A 75 -31.45 -26.78 6.42
N LEU A 76 -30.80 -26.24 7.46
CA LEU A 76 -31.28 -26.36 8.83
C LEU A 76 -32.67 -25.72 9.02
N GLU A 77 -32.93 -24.57 8.40
CA GLU A 77 -34.24 -23.92 8.39
C GLU A 77 -35.31 -24.85 7.77
N SER A 78 -35.03 -25.42 6.60
CA SER A 78 -35.90 -26.40 5.91
C SER A 78 -36.14 -27.67 6.74
N ASP A 79 -35.09 -28.22 7.35
CA ASP A 79 -35.21 -29.39 8.22
C ASP A 79 -36.09 -29.08 9.46
N SER A 80 -36.04 -27.84 9.95
CA SER A 80 -36.85 -27.39 11.09
C SER A 80 -38.33 -27.25 10.73
N GLU A 81 -38.66 -26.78 9.53
CA GLU A 81 -40.03 -26.79 9.00
C GLU A 81 -40.59 -28.22 8.90
N ASN A 82 -39.77 -29.18 8.48
CA ASN A 82 -40.17 -30.59 8.43
C ASN A 82 -40.45 -31.15 9.84
N ILE A 83 -39.64 -30.77 10.84
CA ILE A 83 -39.87 -31.17 12.23
C ILE A 83 -41.17 -30.56 12.77
N ASP A 84 -41.47 -29.30 12.46
CA ASP A 84 -42.72 -28.64 12.86
C ASP A 84 -43.95 -29.42 12.38
N SER A 85 -43.94 -29.87 11.11
CA SER A 85 -45.01 -30.72 10.57
C SER A 85 -45.16 -32.05 11.33
N VAL A 86 -44.06 -32.67 11.78
CA VAL A 86 -44.10 -33.91 12.57
C VAL A 86 -44.65 -33.65 13.97
N VAL A 87 -44.25 -32.55 14.60
CA VAL A 87 -44.73 -32.14 15.93
C VAL A 87 -46.23 -31.86 15.90
N ASP A 88 -46.73 -31.22 14.84
CA ASP A 88 -48.16 -31.01 14.61
C ASP A 88 -48.95 -32.32 14.51
N VAL A 89 -48.41 -33.34 13.83
CA VAL A 89 -49.01 -34.67 13.78
C VAL A 89 -49.03 -35.33 15.17
N ILE A 90 -47.95 -35.24 15.94
CA ILE A 90 -47.89 -35.80 17.31
C ILE A 90 -48.89 -35.09 18.24
N ARG A 91 -49.03 -33.77 18.10
CA ARG A 91 -50.03 -32.99 18.84
C ARG A 91 -51.45 -33.47 18.51
N GLY A 92 -51.75 -33.65 17.22
CA GLY A 92 -53.03 -34.21 16.77
C GLY A 92 -53.30 -35.63 17.30
N ILE A 93 -52.30 -36.51 17.30
CA ILE A 93 -52.40 -37.86 17.88
C ILE A 93 -52.66 -37.79 19.39
N SER A 94 -51.99 -36.89 20.10
CA SER A 94 -52.15 -36.71 21.55
C SER A 94 -53.56 -36.22 21.89
N GLU A 95 -54.11 -35.28 21.12
CA GLU A 95 -55.50 -34.82 21.26
C GLU A 95 -56.52 -35.93 21.01
N GLN A 96 -56.33 -36.71 19.94
CA GLN A 96 -57.18 -37.86 19.65
C GLN A 96 -57.10 -38.92 20.75
N THR A 97 -55.91 -39.19 21.27
CA THR A 97 -55.68 -40.14 22.37
C THR A 97 -56.35 -39.66 23.65
N ASN A 98 -56.26 -38.36 23.96
CA ASN A 98 -56.93 -37.74 25.09
C ASN A 98 -58.46 -37.86 24.99
N LEU A 99 -59.03 -37.63 23.80
CA LEU A 99 -60.47 -37.80 23.54
C LEU A 99 -60.91 -39.28 23.63
N LEU A 100 -60.11 -40.21 23.12
CA LEU A 100 -60.36 -41.65 23.23
C LEU A 100 -60.33 -42.11 24.69
N ALA A 101 -59.34 -41.65 25.46
CA ALA A 101 -59.21 -41.94 26.88
C ALA A 101 -60.41 -41.39 27.69
N LEU A 102 -60.87 -40.18 27.37
CA LEU A 102 -62.07 -39.60 27.98
C LEU A 102 -63.31 -40.46 27.70
N ASN A 103 -63.52 -40.88 26.46
CA ASN A 103 -64.64 -41.75 26.10
C ASN A 103 -64.56 -43.11 26.83
N ALA A 104 -63.37 -43.68 26.96
CA ALA A 104 -63.15 -44.92 27.71
C ALA A 104 -63.43 -44.74 29.21
N ALA A 105 -63.03 -43.62 29.81
CA ALA A 105 -63.33 -43.30 31.20
C ALA A 105 -64.84 -43.15 31.45
N ILE A 106 -65.57 -42.52 30.52
CA ILE A 106 -67.04 -42.40 30.57
C ILE A 106 -67.69 -43.78 30.50
N GLU A 107 -67.27 -44.65 29.58
CA GLU A 107 -67.86 -45.99 29.43
C GLU A 107 -67.50 -46.91 30.61
N ALA A 108 -66.30 -46.77 31.17
CA ALA A 108 -65.88 -47.46 32.38
C ALA A 108 -66.72 -47.05 33.61
N ALA A 109 -67.02 -45.76 33.75
CA ALA A 109 -67.94 -45.27 34.78
C ALA A 109 -69.36 -45.83 34.60
N ARG A 110 -69.80 -46.01 33.35
CA ARG A 110 -71.10 -46.58 32.99
C ARG A 110 -71.22 -48.07 33.34
N ALA A 111 -70.12 -48.81 33.30
CA ALA A 111 -70.04 -50.24 33.68
C ALA A 111 -70.00 -50.48 35.20
N GLY A 112 -69.95 -49.43 36.03
CA GLY A 112 -69.97 -49.52 37.49
C GLY A 112 -68.77 -50.26 38.07
N GLU A 113 -69.00 -51.18 39.02
CA GLU A 113 -67.93 -51.94 39.69
C GLU A 113 -67.09 -52.80 38.72
N GLN A 114 -67.68 -53.29 37.62
CA GLN A 114 -66.96 -54.08 36.61
C GLN A 114 -66.00 -53.23 35.76
N GLY A 115 -66.19 -51.91 35.72
CA GLY A 115 -65.38 -50.96 34.95
C GLY A 115 -64.21 -50.34 35.70
N ARG A 116 -64.05 -50.58 37.01
CA ARG A 116 -63.02 -49.89 37.85
C ARG A 116 -61.60 -50.06 37.31
N GLY A 117 -61.23 -51.25 36.85
CA GLY A 117 -59.90 -51.48 36.26
C GLY A 117 -59.69 -50.70 34.97
N PHE A 118 -60.72 -50.62 34.12
CA PHE A 118 -60.67 -49.84 32.88
C PHE A 118 -60.64 -48.33 33.13
N ALA A 119 -61.33 -47.84 34.17
CA ALA A 119 -61.31 -46.43 34.53
C ALA A 119 -59.91 -45.94 34.92
N VAL A 120 -59.16 -46.75 35.69
CA VAL A 120 -57.78 -46.41 36.08
C VAL A 120 -56.86 -46.35 34.86
N VAL A 121 -56.98 -47.31 33.94
CA VAL A 121 -56.19 -47.29 32.69
C VAL A 121 -56.55 -46.09 31.83
N ALA A 122 -57.83 -45.74 31.73
CA ALA A 122 -58.28 -44.57 30.95
C ALA A 122 -57.71 -43.25 31.51
N ASP A 123 -57.70 -43.06 32.84
CA ASP A 123 -57.11 -41.87 33.47
C ASP A 123 -55.58 -41.80 33.30
N GLU A 124 -54.88 -42.94 33.34
CA GLU A 124 -53.44 -43.01 33.08
C GLU A 124 -53.11 -42.64 31.63
N VAL A 125 -53.87 -43.17 30.66
CA VAL A 125 -53.73 -42.81 29.24
C VAL A 125 -54.03 -41.34 29.01
N ARG A 126 -55.05 -40.79 29.68
CA ARG A 126 -55.40 -39.36 29.60
C ARG A 126 -54.26 -38.47 30.13
N THR A 127 -53.67 -38.86 31.26
CA THR A 127 -52.52 -38.16 31.86
C THR A 127 -51.31 -38.21 30.93
N LEU A 128 -51.04 -39.36 30.32
CA LEU A 128 -49.94 -39.52 29.36
C LEU A 128 -50.16 -38.68 28.10
N ALA A 129 -51.38 -38.65 27.57
CA ALA A 129 -51.74 -37.82 26.41
C ALA A 129 -51.57 -36.31 26.70
N SER A 130 -51.98 -35.86 27.89
CA SER A 130 -51.78 -34.47 28.34
C SER A 130 -50.30 -34.11 28.46
N ARG A 131 -49.48 -35.01 29.01
CA ARG A 131 -48.02 -34.80 29.12
C ARG A 131 -47.36 -34.76 27.74
N THR A 132 -47.77 -35.61 26.80
CA THR A 132 -47.26 -35.57 25.42
C THR A 132 -47.60 -34.24 24.76
N GLN A 133 -48.82 -33.71 24.98
CA GLN A 133 -49.26 -32.43 24.42
C GLN A 133 -48.48 -31.23 25.02
N GLU A 134 -48.14 -31.29 26.30
CA GLU A 134 -47.26 -30.29 26.94
C GLU A 134 -45.85 -30.33 26.33
N SER A 135 -45.27 -31.53 26.18
CA SER A 135 -43.96 -31.68 25.55
C SER A 135 -43.93 -31.25 24.08
N THR A 136 -45.00 -31.47 23.31
CA THR A 136 -45.05 -30.99 21.92
C THR A 136 -45.09 -29.46 21.83
N LEU A 137 -45.75 -28.78 22.78
CA LEU A 137 -45.73 -27.31 22.86
C LEU A 137 -44.33 -26.77 23.19
N GLU A 138 -43.62 -27.41 24.12
CA GLU A 138 -42.22 -27.05 24.43
C GLU A 138 -41.31 -27.25 23.22
N ILE A 139 -41.45 -28.37 22.51
CA ILE A 139 -40.70 -28.65 21.28
C ILE A 139 -41.00 -27.61 20.20
N GLN A 140 -42.27 -27.23 20.00
CA GLN A 140 -42.66 -26.21 19.02
C GLN A 140 -41.99 -24.86 19.32
N SER A 141 -41.98 -24.42 20.59
CA SER A 141 -41.28 -23.19 20.98
C SER A 141 -39.77 -23.24 20.72
N MET A 142 -39.13 -24.41 20.90
CA MET A 142 -37.72 -24.60 20.57
C MET A 142 -37.49 -24.53 19.05
N ILE A 143 -38.39 -25.09 18.23
CA ILE A 143 -38.31 -25.05 16.77
C ILE A 143 -38.46 -23.61 16.26
N GLU A 144 -39.44 -22.86 16.75
CA GLU A 144 -39.63 -21.43 16.40
C GLU A 144 -38.38 -20.59 16.72
N SER A 145 -37.76 -20.85 17.88
CA SER A 145 -36.51 -20.20 18.28
C SER A 145 -35.36 -20.55 17.34
N LEU A 146 -35.29 -21.81 16.91
CA LEU A 146 -34.25 -22.30 16.00
C LEU A 146 -34.42 -21.74 14.59
N GLN A 147 -35.65 -21.68 14.06
CA GLN A 147 -35.99 -21.02 12.79
C GLN A 147 -35.61 -19.54 12.81
N THR A 148 -35.99 -18.82 13.88
CA THR A 148 -35.63 -17.40 14.05
C THR A 148 -34.11 -17.21 14.09
N GLY A 149 -33.40 -18.11 14.78
CA GLY A 149 -31.94 -18.12 14.84
C GLY A 149 -31.29 -18.39 13.48
N ALA A 150 -31.81 -19.33 12.72
CA ALA A 150 -31.35 -19.68 11.38
C ALA A 150 -31.54 -18.51 10.41
N ALA A 151 -32.74 -17.92 10.34
CA ALA A 151 -33.02 -16.77 9.49
C ALA A 151 -32.08 -15.59 9.78
N ARG A 152 -31.84 -15.30 11.06
CA ARG A 152 -30.89 -14.25 11.47
C ARG A 152 -29.45 -14.58 11.09
N ALA A 153 -29.04 -15.85 11.18
CA ALA A 153 -27.71 -16.27 10.76
C ALA A 153 -27.51 -16.10 9.25
N VAL A 154 -28.52 -16.43 8.43
CA VAL A 154 -28.51 -16.18 6.97
C VAL A 154 -28.33 -14.69 6.67
N GLU A 155 -29.10 -13.81 7.33
CA GLU A 155 -28.99 -12.35 7.14
C GLU A 155 -27.57 -11.84 7.45
N VAL A 156 -26.98 -12.29 8.56
CA VAL A 156 -25.62 -11.90 8.96
C VAL A 156 -24.57 -12.43 7.98
N MET A 157 -24.75 -13.64 7.46
CA MET A 157 -23.87 -14.23 6.45
C MET A 157 -23.95 -13.46 5.12
N GLU A 158 -25.14 -13.06 4.68
CA GLU A 158 -25.33 -12.23 3.48
C GLU A 158 -24.64 -10.87 3.63
N GLN A 159 -24.79 -10.22 4.79
CA GLN A 159 -24.05 -8.98 5.10
C GLN A 159 -22.53 -9.21 5.11
N GLY A 160 -22.08 -10.35 5.65
CA GLY A 160 -20.68 -10.76 5.65
C GLY A 160 -20.11 -10.90 4.25
N ARG A 161 -20.85 -11.57 3.35
CA ARG A 161 -20.51 -11.72 1.94
C ARG A 161 -20.39 -10.37 1.23
N ASN A 162 -21.35 -9.47 1.42
CA ASN A 162 -21.31 -8.12 0.85
C ASN A 162 -20.08 -7.32 1.32
N LYS A 163 -19.72 -7.43 2.61
CA LYS A 163 -18.51 -6.80 3.16
C LYS A 163 -17.22 -7.41 2.62
N ALA A 164 -17.19 -8.72 2.40
CA ALA A 164 -16.05 -9.40 1.77
C ALA A 164 -15.85 -8.88 0.34
N GLN A 165 -16.93 -8.76 -0.45
CA GLN A 165 -16.88 -8.20 -1.80
C GLN A 165 -16.37 -6.75 -1.82
N GLY A 166 -16.87 -5.89 -0.92
CA GLY A 166 -16.34 -4.53 -0.78
C GLY A 166 -14.85 -4.49 -0.36
N SER A 167 -14.39 -5.46 0.43
CA SER A 167 -12.98 -5.59 0.78
C SER A 167 -12.11 -5.98 -0.41
N VAL A 168 -12.61 -6.86 -1.31
CA VAL A 168 -11.93 -7.20 -2.57
C VAL A 168 -11.77 -5.95 -3.45
N GLU A 169 -12.81 -5.14 -3.61
CA GLU A 169 -12.74 -3.90 -4.39
C GLU A 169 -11.71 -2.91 -3.83
N ASN A 170 -11.69 -2.74 -2.50
CA ASN A 170 -10.71 -1.88 -1.84
C ASN A 170 -9.28 -2.40 -2.00
N ALA A 171 -9.07 -3.70 -1.85
CA ALA A 171 -7.77 -4.33 -2.07
C ALA A 171 -7.31 -4.18 -3.53
N ALA A 172 -8.21 -4.35 -4.51
CA ALA A 172 -7.91 -4.14 -5.92
C ALA A 172 -7.47 -2.69 -6.20
N ARG A 173 -8.16 -1.69 -5.62
CA ARG A 173 -7.76 -0.28 -5.72
C ARG A 173 -6.40 0.01 -5.08
N ALA A 174 -6.07 -0.66 -3.97
CA ALA A 174 -4.75 -0.57 -3.37
C ALA A 174 -3.68 -1.16 -4.31
N GLY A 175 -3.97 -2.29 -4.96
CA GLY A 175 -3.11 -2.89 -5.98
C GLY A 175 -2.84 -1.96 -7.17
N GLU A 176 -3.87 -1.28 -7.67
CA GLU A 176 -3.73 -0.27 -8.74
C GLU A 176 -2.83 0.89 -8.30
N SER A 177 -3.00 1.37 -7.06
CA SER A 177 -2.16 2.45 -6.50
C SER A 177 -0.70 2.03 -6.40
N LEU A 178 -0.42 0.78 -6.01
CA LEU A 178 0.93 0.23 -5.99
C LEU A 178 1.52 0.14 -7.41
N ASN A 179 0.74 -0.20 -8.44
CA ASN A 179 1.22 -0.17 -9.83
C ASN A 179 1.64 1.23 -10.27
N VAL A 180 0.86 2.26 -9.91
CA VAL A 180 1.21 3.66 -10.18
C VAL A 180 2.50 4.07 -9.46
N ILE A 181 2.67 3.64 -8.21
CA ILE A 181 3.90 3.87 -7.44
C ILE A 181 5.10 3.20 -8.12
N THR A 182 4.99 1.93 -8.51
CA THR A 182 6.04 1.22 -9.25
C THR A 182 6.45 1.96 -10.53
N SER A 183 5.48 2.42 -11.33
CA SER A 183 5.77 3.19 -12.55
C SER A 183 6.49 4.50 -12.24
N THR A 184 6.07 5.21 -11.19
CA THR A 184 6.67 6.49 -10.79
C THR A 184 8.10 6.31 -10.29
N VAL A 185 8.33 5.27 -9.49
CA VAL A 185 9.66 4.91 -8.97
C VAL A 185 10.60 4.52 -10.10
N ALA A 186 10.13 3.79 -11.12
CA ALA A 186 10.92 3.49 -12.31
C ALA A 186 11.35 4.77 -13.04
N THR A 187 10.45 5.73 -13.23
CA THR A 187 10.80 7.04 -13.81
C THR A 187 11.83 7.80 -12.97
N ILE A 188 11.74 7.75 -11.63
CA ILE A 188 12.74 8.36 -10.75
C ILE A 188 14.12 7.70 -10.93
N SER A 189 14.17 6.37 -11.05
CA SER A 189 15.42 5.65 -11.33
C SER A 189 16.04 6.10 -12.65
N ASP A 190 15.23 6.19 -13.72
CA ASP A 190 15.70 6.63 -15.03
C ASP A 190 16.23 8.07 -15.01
N MET A 191 15.52 8.98 -14.30
CA MET A 191 15.97 10.36 -14.13
C MET A 191 17.30 10.44 -13.38
N ASN A 192 17.52 9.62 -12.35
CA ASN A 192 18.81 9.60 -11.65
C ASN A 192 19.94 9.07 -12.51
N THR A 193 19.70 8.10 -13.39
CA THR A 193 20.70 7.66 -14.36
C THR A 193 21.10 8.82 -15.28
N GLN A 194 20.13 9.61 -15.75
CA GLN A 194 20.43 10.80 -16.57
C GLN A 194 21.19 11.87 -15.79
N ILE A 195 20.83 12.12 -14.53
CA ILE A 195 21.53 13.09 -13.67
C ILE A 195 22.97 12.64 -13.42
N ALA A 196 23.20 11.35 -13.15
CA ALA A 196 24.54 10.82 -12.96
C ALA A 196 25.40 10.99 -14.22
N SER A 197 24.87 10.65 -15.40
CA SER A 197 25.58 10.86 -16.67
C SER A 197 25.85 12.34 -16.95
N ALA A 198 24.90 13.23 -16.68
CA ALA A 198 25.10 14.68 -16.84
C ALA A 198 26.16 15.22 -15.88
N ALA A 199 26.23 14.70 -14.65
CA ALA A 199 27.25 15.07 -13.68
C ALA A 199 28.65 14.57 -14.09
N GLU A 200 28.76 13.38 -14.68
CA GLU A 200 30.03 12.90 -15.27
C GLU A 200 30.49 13.81 -16.42
N GLU A 201 29.58 14.23 -17.32
CA GLU A 201 29.88 15.16 -18.41
C GLU A 201 30.30 16.54 -17.87
N GLN A 202 29.59 17.08 -16.87
CA GLN A 202 29.95 18.34 -16.22
C GLN A 202 31.31 18.27 -15.53
N THR A 203 31.68 17.11 -14.96
CA THR A 203 33.00 16.91 -14.37
C THR A 203 34.10 17.03 -15.43
N ALA A 204 33.92 16.38 -16.59
CA ALA A 204 34.87 16.47 -17.69
C ALA A 204 35.02 17.91 -18.22
N VAL A 205 33.91 18.63 -18.37
CA VAL A 205 33.92 20.05 -18.78
C VAL A 205 34.62 20.92 -17.74
N ALA A 206 34.39 20.68 -16.44
CA ALA A 206 35.03 21.44 -15.38
C ALA A 206 36.56 21.22 -15.33
N GLU A 207 37.03 20.00 -15.58
CA GLU A 207 38.45 19.69 -15.71
C GLU A 207 39.08 20.39 -16.92
N GLU A 208 38.38 20.43 -18.06
CA GLU A 208 38.83 21.15 -19.26
C GLU A 208 38.94 22.65 -19.00
N ILE A 209 37.95 23.25 -18.34
CA ILE A 209 37.98 24.67 -17.97
C ILE A 209 39.13 24.96 -17.00
N ASN A 210 39.36 24.11 -16.00
CA ASN A 210 40.51 24.24 -15.09
C ASN A 210 41.84 24.24 -15.85
N ARG A 211 41.99 23.36 -16.86
CA ARG A 211 43.17 23.33 -17.72
C ARG A 211 43.31 24.61 -18.55
N ASN A 212 42.20 25.15 -19.07
CA ASN A 212 42.20 26.41 -19.81
C ASN A 212 42.57 27.60 -18.92
N ILE A 213 42.10 27.64 -17.68
CA ILE A 213 42.46 28.67 -16.70
C ILE A 213 43.94 28.62 -16.37
N ALA A 214 44.51 27.42 -16.17
CA ALA A 214 45.95 27.26 -15.95
C ALA A 214 46.77 27.80 -17.14
N ASN A 215 46.34 27.54 -18.38
CA ASN A 215 46.96 28.08 -19.59
C ASN A 215 46.84 29.61 -19.66
N ILE A 216 45.68 30.18 -19.32
CA ILE A 216 45.48 31.64 -19.28
C ILE A 216 46.39 32.30 -18.26
N SER A 217 46.55 31.70 -17.06
CA SER A 217 47.47 32.19 -16.05
C SER A 217 48.91 32.23 -16.58
N LEU A 218 49.35 31.16 -17.26
CA LEU A 218 50.70 31.06 -17.81
C LEU A 218 50.94 32.10 -18.93
N LEU A 219 49.94 32.31 -19.80
CA LEU A 219 49.97 33.38 -20.81
C LEU A 219 49.98 34.78 -20.16
N GLY A 220 49.28 34.95 -19.06
CA GLY A 220 49.29 36.18 -18.25
C GLY A 220 50.68 36.50 -17.70
N ASP A 221 51.36 35.50 -17.13
CA ASP A 221 52.74 35.63 -16.64
C ASP A 221 53.72 35.99 -17.77
N GLN A 222 53.62 35.31 -18.92
CA GLN A 222 54.43 35.62 -20.11
C GLN A 222 54.19 37.04 -20.62
N THR A 223 52.94 37.50 -20.60
CA THR A 223 52.56 38.87 -21.00
C THR A 223 53.12 39.89 -20.03
N SER A 224 53.07 39.62 -18.72
CA SER A 224 53.68 40.45 -17.67
C SER A 224 55.18 40.64 -17.91
N GLU A 225 55.89 39.54 -18.18
CA GLU A 225 57.32 39.56 -18.43
C GLU A 225 57.66 40.31 -19.72
N GLY A 226 56.93 40.06 -20.80
CA GLY A 226 57.09 40.79 -22.07
C GLY A 226 56.83 42.31 -21.91
N ALA A 227 55.85 42.70 -21.09
CA ALA A 227 55.58 44.10 -20.79
C ALA A 227 56.73 44.75 -19.99
N ARG A 228 57.30 44.04 -19.01
CA ARG A 228 58.49 44.50 -18.26
C ARG A 228 59.69 44.69 -19.18
N GLN A 229 59.94 43.72 -20.06
CA GLN A 229 61.05 43.80 -21.01
C GLN A 229 60.87 44.96 -22.00
N THR A 230 59.64 45.20 -22.47
CA THR A 230 59.29 46.32 -23.34
C THR A 230 59.48 47.67 -22.63
N ALA A 231 59.07 47.77 -21.37
CA ALA A 231 59.27 48.96 -20.55
C ALA A 231 60.77 49.27 -20.36
N ALA A 232 61.58 48.25 -20.02
CA ALA A 232 63.02 48.40 -19.88
C ALA A 232 63.69 48.87 -21.19
N SER A 233 63.32 48.25 -22.31
CA SER A 233 63.83 48.62 -23.64
C SER A 233 63.44 50.06 -24.02
N SER A 234 62.25 50.51 -23.63
CA SER A 234 61.77 51.87 -23.86
C SER A 234 62.56 52.89 -23.03
N GLU A 235 62.93 52.54 -21.80
CA GLU A 235 63.77 53.37 -20.94
C GLU A 235 65.20 53.50 -21.47
N GLU A 236 65.79 52.39 -21.95
CA GLU A 236 67.08 52.41 -22.65
C GLU A 236 67.04 53.28 -23.92
N MET A 237 66.00 53.15 -24.75
CA MET A 237 65.81 53.99 -25.92
C MET A 237 65.67 55.47 -25.55
N ALA A 238 64.94 55.80 -24.48
CA ALA A 238 64.81 57.16 -24.00
C ALA A 238 66.17 57.74 -23.54
N GLN A 239 66.98 56.95 -22.82
CA GLN A 239 68.33 57.35 -22.43
C GLN A 239 69.24 57.59 -23.64
N LEU A 240 69.20 56.70 -24.64
CA LEU A 240 69.98 56.83 -25.87
C LEU A 240 69.56 58.07 -26.67
N ALA A 241 68.25 58.35 -26.74
CA ALA A 241 67.72 59.53 -27.40
C ALA A 241 68.21 60.83 -26.71
N VAL A 242 68.24 60.86 -25.37
CA VAL A 242 68.80 61.98 -24.60
C VAL A 242 70.30 62.15 -24.87
N GLN A 243 71.07 61.07 -24.89
CA GLN A 243 72.51 61.11 -25.23
C GLN A 243 72.75 61.64 -26.65
N LEU A 244 72.00 61.14 -27.63
CA LEU A 244 72.07 61.63 -29.02
C LEU A 244 71.73 63.11 -29.12
N GLN A 245 70.69 63.57 -28.41
CA GLN A 245 70.33 64.98 -28.39
C GLN A 245 71.42 65.86 -27.75
N GLY A 246 72.08 65.36 -26.70
CA GLY A 246 73.26 66.00 -26.11
C GLY A 246 74.44 66.11 -27.09
N LEU A 247 74.75 65.02 -27.80
CA LEU A 247 75.79 64.98 -28.83
C LEU A 247 75.49 65.98 -29.96
N VAL A 248 74.26 66.00 -30.49
CA VAL A 248 73.86 66.94 -31.55
C VAL A 248 73.90 68.39 -31.05
N GLY A 249 73.57 68.64 -29.77
CA GLY A 249 73.68 69.95 -29.14
C GLY A 249 75.12 70.51 -29.13
N GLN A 250 76.14 69.66 -29.01
CA GLN A 250 77.55 70.08 -29.08
C GLN A 250 77.98 70.55 -30.47
N PHE A 251 77.30 70.09 -31.53
CA PHE A 251 77.58 70.51 -32.92
C PHE A 251 76.80 71.76 -33.35
N LYS A 252 75.91 72.28 -32.48
CA LYS A 252 75.17 73.51 -32.72
C LYS A 252 76.00 74.70 -32.20
N VAL A 253 76.81 75.27 -33.08
CA VAL A 253 77.47 76.59 -32.94
C VAL A 253 76.53 77.69 -33.39
#